data_AF-A0A381XZC4-F1
#
_entry.id   AF-A0A381XZC4-F1
#
_cell.length_a   1.000
_cell.length_b   1.000
_cell.length_c   1.000
_cell.angle_alpha   90.00
_cell.angle_beta   90.00
_cell.angle_gamma   90.00
#
_symmetry.space_group_name_H-M   'P 1'
#
loop_
_entity.id
_entity.type
_entity.pdbx_description
1 polymer ?
#
loop_
_entity_poly.entity_id
_entity_poly.type
_entity_poly.pdbx_seq_one_letter_code
_entity_poly.pdbx_strand_id
1 'polypeptide(L)'
;MSKKKAADFDQRVFDLYDEYCHGRMDRREFLDKSAAIMIGGVSALWMAQALLPRYAEAQTISFTDPRMKGTYVEYASPGGTSGMMRGYLVQPAGDGPFPAALIIHENRGLNPHIEDVARRAAIAGFLALAPDGLAPVGGYPGNDDDGRELQRNLDPDELDQDMINSARYLKGHELSNGQLGATGFCWGGGMTNRLAVVLGSDLQAGVPFYGSAVSA
;
A
#
# COMPACT_ATOMS: atom_id res chain seq x y z
N MET A 1 25.14 3.21 4.97
CA MET A 1 25.25 1.93 5.70
C MET A 1 24.94 0.80 4.73
N SER A 2 25.71 -0.30 4.74
CA SER A 2 25.41 -1.46 3.90
C SER A 2 24.04 -2.04 4.28
N LYS A 3 23.19 -2.36 3.30
CA LYS A 3 21.91 -3.07 3.54
C LYS A 3 22.24 -4.47 4.06
N LYS A 4 21.84 -4.75 5.30
CA LYS A 4 22.00 -6.09 5.88
C LYS A 4 21.09 -7.09 5.16
N LYS A 5 21.59 -8.29 4.89
CA LYS A 5 20.87 -9.40 4.27
C LYS A 5 20.16 -10.23 5.34
N ALA A 6 19.20 -11.06 4.94
CA ALA A 6 18.55 -11.99 5.85
C ALA A 6 19.54 -12.93 6.57
N ALA A 7 20.67 -13.27 5.95
CA ALA A 7 21.71 -14.05 6.62
C ALA A 7 22.43 -13.32 7.78
N ASP A 8 22.21 -12.01 7.95
CA ASP A 8 22.88 -11.19 8.96
C ASP A 8 22.11 -11.12 10.30
N PHE A 9 20.94 -11.76 10.41
CA PHE A 9 20.21 -11.85 11.68
C PHE A 9 20.08 -13.30 12.16
N ASP A 10 20.07 -13.48 13.48
CA ASP A 10 19.91 -14.79 14.10
C ASP A 10 18.52 -15.36 13.80
N GLN A 11 18.48 -16.64 13.46
CA GLN A 11 17.26 -17.34 13.05
C GLN A 11 16.14 -17.21 14.08
N ARG A 12 16.45 -17.21 15.38
CA ARG A 12 15.43 -17.09 16.44
C ARG A 12 14.69 -15.76 16.39
N VAL A 13 15.38 -14.69 15.97
CA VAL A 13 14.78 -13.35 15.81
C VAL A 13 13.92 -13.31 14.56
N PHE A 14 14.35 -13.98 13.49
CA PHE A 14 13.55 -14.15 12.29
C PHE A 14 12.27 -14.95 12.55
N ASP A 15 12.35 -16.03 13.32
CA ASP A 15 11.18 -16.85 13.64
C ASP A 15 10.16 -16.04 14.48
N LEU A 16 10.64 -15.24 15.45
CA LEU A 16 9.77 -14.32 16.19
C LEU A 16 9.16 -13.24 15.29
N TYR A 17 9.92 -12.72 14.32
CA TYR A 17 9.42 -11.76 13.35
C TYR A 17 8.36 -12.38 12.43
N ASP A 18 8.56 -13.64 12.01
CA ASP A 18 7.56 -14.39 11.24
C ASP A 18 6.24 -14.55 12.01
N GLU A 19 6.29 -14.92 13.29
CA GLU A 19 5.11 -15.00 14.15
C GLU A 19 4.39 -13.64 14.29
N TYR A 20 5.16 -12.55 14.47
CA TYR A 20 4.65 -11.19 14.52
C TYR A 20 3.96 -10.79 13.20
N CYS A 21 4.61 -11.02 12.06
CA CYS A 21 4.08 -10.67 10.74
C CYS A 21 2.78 -11.42 10.41
N HIS A 22 2.63 -12.64 10.91
CA HIS A 22 1.41 -13.43 10.76
C HIS A 22 0.35 -13.15 11.84
N GLY A 23 0.57 -12.14 12.71
CA GLY A 23 -0.39 -11.70 13.72
C GLY A 23 -0.61 -12.68 14.87
N ARG A 24 0.30 -13.64 15.08
CA ARG A 24 0.26 -14.57 16.23
C ARG A 24 0.73 -13.92 17.54
N MET A 25 1.31 -12.73 17.42
CA MET A 25 1.97 -11.98 18.47
C MET A 25 1.85 -10.49 18.17
N ASP A 26 1.65 -9.67 19.19
CA ASP A 26 1.64 -8.20 19.03
C ASP A 26 3.07 -7.62 19.04
N ARG A 27 3.21 -6.34 18.68
CA ARG A 27 4.51 -5.67 18.61
C ARG A 27 5.24 -5.65 19.95
N ARG A 28 4.51 -5.49 21.06
CA ARG A 28 5.13 -5.43 22.40
C ARG A 28 5.70 -6.79 22.74
N GLU A 29 4.90 -7.84 22.59
CA GLU A 29 5.31 -9.22 22.83
C GLU A 29 6.47 -9.63 21.91
N PHE A 30 6.48 -9.21 20.64
CA PHE A 30 7.61 -9.41 19.73
C PHE A 30 8.91 -8.80 20.26
N LEU A 31 8.86 -7.54 20.69
CA LEU A 31 10.02 -6.82 21.20
C LEU A 31 10.49 -7.39 22.54
N ASP A 32 9.57 -7.77 23.42
CA ASP A 32 9.87 -8.37 24.72
C ASP A 32 10.54 -9.74 24.58
N LYS A 33 9.98 -10.63 23.73
CA LYS A 33 10.59 -11.93 23.43
C LYS A 33 11.94 -11.78 22.75
N SER A 34 12.08 -10.80 21.85
CA SER A 34 13.37 -10.51 21.21
C SER A 34 14.39 -9.96 22.21
N ALA A 35 13.99 -9.13 23.18
CA ALA A 35 14.89 -8.59 24.19
C ALA A 35 15.44 -9.67 25.13
N ALA A 36 14.72 -10.78 25.32
CA ALA A 36 15.18 -11.93 26.08
C ALA A 36 16.24 -12.79 25.36
N ILE A 37 16.46 -12.57 24.06
CA ILE A 37 17.45 -13.32 23.27
C ILE A 37 18.80 -12.58 23.28
N MET A 38 19.85 -13.30 23.71
CA MET A 38 21.24 -12.87 23.59
C MET A 38 21.94 -13.59 22.44
N ILE A 39 22.63 -12.84 21.57
CA ILE A 39 23.35 -13.37 20.40
C ILE A 39 24.78 -12.86 20.47
N GLY A 40 25.73 -13.73 20.85
CA GLY A 40 27.14 -13.35 20.94
C GLY A 40 27.41 -12.12 21.83
N GLY A 41 26.61 -11.90 22.88
CA GLY A 41 26.73 -10.73 23.77
C GLY A 41 26.02 -9.46 23.30
N VAL A 42 25.36 -9.47 22.14
CA VAL A 42 24.56 -8.35 21.60
C VAL A 42 23.07 -8.63 21.83
N SER A 43 22.29 -7.58 22.13
CA SER A 43 20.84 -7.71 22.28
C SER A 43 20.18 -7.98 20.93
N ALA A 44 19.37 -9.03 20.88
CA ALA A 44 18.57 -9.34 19.70
C ALA A 44 17.46 -8.30 19.44
N LEU A 45 17.19 -7.41 20.40
CA LEU A 45 16.31 -6.25 20.23
C LEU A 45 16.75 -5.34 19.08
N TRP A 46 18.06 -5.15 18.88
CA TRP A 46 18.57 -4.36 17.76
C TRP A 46 18.22 -5.01 16.41
N MET A 47 18.36 -6.35 16.34
CA MET A 47 18.00 -7.13 15.17
C MET A 47 16.49 -7.07 14.89
N ALA A 48 15.67 -7.24 15.93
CA ALA A 48 14.22 -7.11 15.84
C ALA A 48 13.78 -5.73 15.34
N GLN A 49 14.36 -4.65 15.87
CA GLN A 49 14.07 -3.30 15.39
C GLN A 49 14.47 -3.08 13.93
N ALA A 50 15.57 -3.70 13.48
CA ALA A 50 16.01 -3.62 12.09
C ALA A 50 15.13 -4.42 11.11
N LEU A 51 14.29 -5.35 11.60
CA LEU A 51 13.30 -6.07 10.78
C LEU A 51 11.98 -5.29 10.62
N LEU A 52 11.72 -4.30 11.48
CA LEU A 52 10.50 -3.49 11.39
C LEU A 52 10.54 -2.52 10.20
N PRO A 53 9.39 -2.19 9.59
CA PRO A 53 9.34 -1.29 8.44
C PRO A 53 9.95 0.08 8.75
N ARG A 54 10.91 0.53 7.92
CA ARG A 54 11.52 1.87 7.99
C ARG A 54 11.22 2.62 6.70
N TYR A 55 9.96 3.01 6.52
CA TYR A 55 9.49 3.57 5.25
C TYR A 55 10.27 4.81 4.80
N ALA A 56 10.64 5.70 5.73
CA ALA A 56 11.43 6.89 5.42
C ALA A 56 12.81 6.56 4.80
N GLU A 57 13.43 5.45 5.19
CA GLU A 57 14.72 5.00 4.63
C GLU A 57 14.57 4.15 3.38
N ALA A 58 13.38 3.58 3.17
CA ALA A 58 13.05 2.77 2.00
C ALA A 58 12.50 3.61 0.84
N GLN A 59 12.15 4.88 1.07
CA GLN A 59 11.64 5.81 0.05
C GLN A 59 12.63 5.90 -1.11
N THR A 60 12.12 5.70 -2.33
CA THR A 60 12.95 5.73 -3.54
C THR A 60 12.79 7.03 -4.33
N ILE A 61 11.58 7.62 -4.34
CA ILE A 61 11.29 8.86 -5.04
C ILE A 61 10.88 9.92 -4.02
N SER A 62 11.58 11.06 -4.02
CA SER A 62 11.21 12.21 -3.17
C SER A 62 9.81 12.71 -3.51
N PHE A 63 9.05 13.17 -2.52
CA PHE A 63 7.75 13.83 -2.74
C PHE A 63 7.88 15.20 -3.44
N THR A 64 9.11 15.71 -3.59
CA THR A 64 9.45 16.95 -4.31
C THR A 64 10.21 16.70 -5.60
N ASP A 65 10.24 15.46 -6.11
CA ASP A 65 10.93 15.15 -7.38
C ASP A 65 10.34 15.98 -8.53
N PRO A 66 11.15 16.79 -9.25
CA PRO A 66 10.65 17.74 -10.25
C PRO A 66 10.05 17.06 -11.49
N ARG A 67 10.23 15.75 -11.66
CA ARG A 67 9.68 14.98 -12.78
C ARG A 67 8.22 14.56 -12.56
N MET A 68 7.62 14.92 -11.43
CA MET A 68 6.24 14.59 -11.10
C MET A 68 5.58 15.68 -10.26
N LYS A 69 4.26 15.62 -10.14
CA LYS A 69 3.47 16.46 -9.24
C LYS A 69 2.49 15.57 -8.49
N GLY A 70 2.67 15.47 -7.17
CA GLY A 70 1.77 14.75 -6.28
C GLY A 70 0.80 15.69 -5.57
N THR A 71 -0.48 15.30 -5.51
CA THR A 71 -1.54 16.03 -4.81
C THR A 71 -2.51 15.04 -4.18
N TYR A 72 -3.03 15.35 -2.99
CA TYR A 72 -4.21 14.64 -2.49
C TYR A 72 -5.46 15.18 -3.17
N VAL A 73 -6.31 14.28 -3.61
CA VAL A 73 -7.57 14.58 -4.29
C VAL A 73 -8.72 13.91 -3.55
N GLU A 74 -9.91 14.48 -3.70
CA GLU A 74 -11.16 13.91 -3.22
C GLU A 74 -12.10 13.67 -4.40
N TYR A 75 -12.87 12.59 -4.35
CA TYR A 75 -13.79 12.20 -5.41
C TYR A 75 -14.96 11.39 -4.87
N ALA A 76 -16.08 11.40 -5.60
CA ALA A 76 -17.28 10.69 -5.21
C ALA A 76 -17.06 9.17 -5.22
N SER A 77 -17.56 8.50 -4.18
CA SER A 77 -17.59 7.05 -4.08
C SER A 77 -18.96 6.56 -3.61
N PRO A 78 -20.01 6.67 -4.45
CA PRO A 78 -21.34 6.23 -4.07
C PRO A 78 -21.36 4.74 -3.72
N GLY A 79 -21.97 4.42 -2.58
CA GLY A 79 -22.03 3.05 -2.05
C GLY A 79 -20.74 2.53 -1.44
N GLY A 80 -19.70 3.37 -1.33
CA GLY A 80 -18.50 3.07 -0.56
C GLY A 80 -18.56 3.62 0.87
N THR A 81 -17.50 3.46 1.65
CA THR A 81 -17.50 3.55 3.12
C THR A 81 -18.02 4.87 3.68
N SER A 82 -17.84 5.98 2.96
CA SER A 82 -18.34 7.31 3.37
C SER A 82 -19.05 8.09 2.25
N GLY A 83 -19.21 7.49 1.07
CA GLY A 83 -19.69 8.20 -0.12
C GLY A 83 -18.66 9.09 -0.80
N MET A 84 -17.50 9.36 -0.18
CA MET A 84 -16.42 10.21 -0.69
C MET A 84 -15.06 9.60 -0.38
N MET A 85 -14.20 9.51 -1.38
CA MET A 85 -12.86 8.97 -1.23
C MET A 85 -11.81 10.07 -1.30
N ARG A 86 -10.72 9.86 -0.56
CA ARG A 86 -9.48 10.60 -0.71
C ARG A 86 -8.44 9.68 -1.35
N GLY A 87 -7.55 10.24 -2.14
CA GLY A 87 -6.42 9.50 -2.69
C GLY A 87 -5.22 10.40 -2.98
N TYR A 88 -4.05 9.79 -3.08
CA TYR A 88 -2.83 10.46 -3.52
C TYR A 88 -2.67 10.29 -5.02
N LEU A 89 -2.94 11.36 -5.77
CA LEU A 89 -2.80 11.42 -7.21
C LEU A 89 -1.42 11.98 -7.56
N VAL A 90 -0.68 11.26 -8.39
CA VAL A 90 0.65 11.67 -8.85
C VAL A 90 0.68 11.65 -10.37
N GLN A 91 0.89 12.81 -10.97
CA GLN A 91 1.07 12.94 -12.42
C GLN A 91 2.57 13.04 -12.78
N PRO A 92 2.99 12.51 -13.93
CA PRO A 92 4.28 12.85 -14.52
C PRO A 92 4.36 14.35 -14.86
N ALA A 93 5.58 14.88 -14.98
CA ALA A 93 5.79 16.21 -15.56
C ALA A 93 5.37 16.23 -17.04
N GLY A 94 4.79 17.36 -17.47
CA GLY A 94 4.19 17.52 -18.80
C GLY A 94 2.66 17.57 -18.75
N ASP A 95 2.06 17.70 -19.93
CA ASP A 95 0.64 18.06 -20.06
C ASP A 95 -0.31 16.86 -20.24
N GLY A 96 0.23 15.64 -20.40
CA GLY A 96 -0.56 14.43 -20.67
C GLY A 96 -1.19 14.41 -22.08
N PRO A 97 -2.24 13.60 -22.31
CA PRO A 97 -2.82 12.64 -21.37
C PRO A 97 -1.90 11.41 -21.18
N PHE A 98 -1.98 10.78 -20.01
CA PHE A 98 -1.13 9.65 -19.61
C PHE A 98 -1.95 8.36 -19.50
N PRO A 99 -1.34 7.17 -19.70
CA PRO A 99 -1.93 5.93 -19.22
C PRO A 99 -2.03 5.97 -17.70
N ALA A 100 -3.12 5.43 -17.14
CA ALA A 100 -3.39 5.52 -15.72
C ALA A 100 -3.06 4.22 -14.97
N ALA A 101 -2.58 4.34 -13.73
CA ALA A 101 -2.27 3.22 -12.86
C ALA A 101 -2.87 3.39 -11.46
N LEU A 102 -3.79 2.50 -11.08
CA LEU A 102 -4.31 2.44 -9.72
C LEU A 102 -3.36 1.63 -8.83
N ILE A 103 -2.93 2.22 -7.72
CA ILE A 103 -2.00 1.59 -6.76
C ILE A 103 -2.76 1.31 -5.46
N ILE A 104 -3.04 0.05 -5.18
CA ILE A 104 -3.91 -0.35 -4.06
C ILE A 104 -3.03 -0.80 -2.88
N HIS A 105 -3.30 -0.21 -1.72
CA HIS A 105 -2.56 -0.48 -0.50
C HIS A 105 -2.78 -1.89 0.06
N GLU A 106 -1.91 -2.29 0.99
CA GLU A 106 -2.11 -3.47 1.84
C GLU A 106 -3.26 -3.27 2.82
N ASN A 107 -3.49 -4.21 3.74
CA ASN A 107 -4.57 -4.12 4.72
C ASN A 107 -4.38 -3.06 5.83
N ARG A 108 -3.78 -1.90 5.54
CA ARG A 108 -3.41 -0.87 6.51
C ARG A 108 -3.53 0.57 5.98
N GLY A 109 -4.29 0.78 4.90
CA GLY A 109 -4.48 2.13 4.32
C GLY A 109 -3.27 2.69 3.57
N LEU A 110 -3.38 3.96 3.19
CA LEU A 110 -2.36 4.68 2.42
C LEU A 110 -1.15 5.04 3.29
N ASN A 111 -0.18 4.12 3.37
CA ASN A 111 1.07 4.34 4.08
C ASN A 111 2.15 4.99 3.16
N PRO A 112 3.28 5.47 3.73
CA PRO A 112 4.32 6.14 2.95
C PRO A 112 4.96 5.26 1.86
N HIS A 113 4.94 3.94 2.02
CA HIS A 113 5.42 3.01 0.98
C HIS A 113 4.52 3.04 -0.25
N ILE A 114 3.20 2.98 -0.06
CA ILE A 114 2.25 3.01 -1.17
C ILE A 114 2.28 4.36 -1.89
N GLU A 115 2.45 5.46 -1.17
CA GLU A 115 2.70 6.76 -1.79
C GLU A 115 4.01 6.76 -2.62
N ASP A 116 5.06 6.10 -2.16
CA ASP A 116 6.30 5.94 -2.93
C ASP A 116 6.09 5.13 -4.20
N VAL A 117 5.28 4.06 -4.14
CA VAL A 117 4.91 3.28 -5.33
C VAL A 117 4.13 4.14 -6.33
N ALA A 118 3.20 4.98 -5.88
CA ALA A 118 2.51 5.92 -6.76
C ALA A 118 3.47 6.91 -7.43
N ARG A 119 4.43 7.45 -6.67
CA ARG A 119 5.49 8.30 -7.25
C ARG A 119 6.33 7.56 -8.27
N ARG A 120 6.74 6.31 -7.99
CA ARG A 120 7.50 5.48 -8.94
C ARG A 120 6.72 5.22 -10.23
N ALA A 121 5.40 4.99 -10.15
CA ALA A 121 4.55 4.86 -11.32
C ALA A 121 4.50 6.16 -12.14
N ALA A 122 4.40 7.32 -11.48
CA ALA A 122 4.47 8.61 -12.17
C ALA A 122 5.82 8.87 -12.84
N ILE A 123 6.93 8.52 -12.18
CA ILE A 123 8.28 8.59 -12.79
C ILE A 123 8.40 7.65 -14.01
N ALA A 124 7.65 6.55 -14.03
CA ALA A 124 7.56 5.64 -15.17
C ALA A 124 6.58 6.09 -16.26
N GLY A 125 5.93 7.25 -16.11
CA GLY A 125 5.06 7.86 -17.12
C GLY A 125 3.56 7.59 -16.97
N PHE A 126 3.10 7.10 -15.80
CA PHE A 126 1.69 6.83 -15.54
C PHE A 126 1.04 7.91 -14.69
N LEU A 127 -0.20 8.30 -14.99
CA LEU A 127 -1.03 9.01 -14.01
C LEU A 127 -1.41 8.01 -12.91
N ALA A 128 -0.82 8.16 -11.73
CA ALA A 128 -0.97 7.20 -10.65
C ALA A 128 -1.95 7.71 -9.58
N LEU A 129 -2.91 6.89 -9.17
CA LEU A 129 -3.73 7.16 -7.99
C LEU A 129 -3.52 6.05 -6.97
N ALA A 130 -3.18 6.44 -5.74
CA ALA A 130 -3.23 5.57 -4.58
C ALA A 130 -4.42 5.97 -3.69
N PRO A 131 -5.56 5.26 -3.74
CA PRO A 131 -6.70 5.53 -2.88
C PRO A 131 -6.34 5.35 -1.41
N ASP A 132 -6.93 6.14 -0.53
CA ASP A 132 -6.78 5.99 0.93
C ASP A 132 -8.03 5.34 1.52
N GLY A 133 -8.04 4.00 1.55
CA GLY A 133 -9.16 3.23 2.09
C GLY A 133 -9.41 3.43 3.59
N LEU A 134 -8.49 4.08 4.31
CA LEU A 134 -8.70 4.45 5.71
C LEU A 134 -9.12 5.91 5.88
N ALA A 135 -9.19 6.71 4.82
CA ALA A 135 -9.60 8.11 4.91
C ALA A 135 -10.92 8.34 5.67
N PRO A 136 -11.98 7.50 5.50
CA PRO A 136 -13.22 7.63 6.28
C PRO A 136 -13.05 7.54 7.79
N VAL A 137 -12.00 6.88 8.27
CA VAL A 137 -11.69 6.67 9.69
C VAL A 137 -10.41 7.40 10.14
N GLY A 138 -9.95 8.38 9.37
CA GLY A 138 -8.84 9.27 9.72
C GLY A 138 -7.53 9.02 8.97
N GLY A 139 -7.47 8.02 8.07
CA GLY A 139 -6.30 7.68 7.27
C GLY A 139 -5.30 6.77 8.00
N TYR A 140 -4.13 6.56 7.39
CA TYR A 140 -3.07 5.74 7.99
C TYR A 140 -2.60 6.34 9.33
N PRO A 141 -2.66 5.59 10.46
CA PRO A 141 -2.37 6.13 11.80
C PRO A 141 -0.88 6.26 12.12
N GLY A 142 0.00 6.08 11.13
CA GLY A 142 1.46 6.13 11.31
C GLY A 142 2.10 4.83 11.78
N ASN A 143 1.31 3.78 12.01
CA ASN A 143 1.82 2.44 12.28
C ASN A 143 0.93 1.35 11.64
N ASP A 144 1.56 0.24 11.30
CA ASP A 144 0.92 -0.81 10.51
C ASP A 144 -0.08 -1.65 11.31
N ASP A 145 0.06 -1.73 12.63
CA ASP A 145 -0.76 -2.60 13.48
C ASP A 145 -2.14 -1.98 13.68
N ASP A 146 -2.18 -0.70 14.07
CA ASP A 146 -3.42 0.06 14.19
C ASP A 146 -4.11 0.23 12.83
N GLY A 147 -3.34 0.41 11.75
CA GLY A 147 -3.89 0.45 10.39
C GLY A 147 -4.61 -0.85 10.01
N ARG A 148 -4.07 -2.01 10.41
CA ARG A 148 -4.74 -3.31 10.21
C ARG A 148 -6.00 -3.45 11.03
N GLU A 149 -6.00 -2.95 12.26
CA GLU A 149 -7.18 -2.96 13.12
C GLU A 149 -8.28 -2.06 12.55
N LEU A 150 -7.94 -0.84 12.12
CA LEU A 150 -8.87 0.09 11.49
C LEU A 150 -9.51 -0.53 10.25
N GLN A 151 -8.72 -1.09 9.33
CA GLN A 151 -9.27 -1.68 8.11
C GLN A 151 -10.15 -2.91 8.40
N ARG A 152 -9.78 -3.73 9.40
CA ARG A 152 -10.59 -4.89 9.80
C ARG A 152 -11.98 -4.50 10.29
N ASN A 153 -12.14 -3.29 10.84
CA ASN A 153 -13.41 -2.78 11.34
C ASN A 153 -14.26 -2.08 10.26
N LEU A 154 -13.76 -1.94 9.03
CA LEU A 154 -14.54 -1.43 7.91
C LEU A 154 -15.44 -2.51 7.33
N ASP A 155 -16.53 -2.08 6.69
CA ASP A 155 -17.32 -2.97 5.85
C ASP A 155 -16.52 -3.33 4.58
N PRO A 156 -16.29 -4.63 4.30
CA PRO A 156 -15.45 -5.04 3.19
C PRO A 156 -16.09 -4.77 1.82
N ASP A 157 -17.41 -4.83 1.70
CA ASP A 157 -18.10 -4.60 0.42
C ASP A 157 -18.09 -3.10 0.07
N GLU A 158 -18.26 -2.24 1.07
CA GLU A 158 -18.13 -0.79 0.89
C GLU A 158 -16.69 -0.40 0.51
N LEU A 159 -15.68 -0.98 1.17
CA LEU A 159 -14.28 -0.71 0.86
C LEU A 159 -13.89 -1.22 -0.55
N ASP A 160 -14.39 -2.39 -0.97
CA ASP A 160 -14.21 -2.87 -2.34
C ASP A 160 -14.86 -1.92 -3.35
N GLN A 161 -16.05 -1.39 -3.02
CA GLN A 161 -16.77 -0.41 -3.83
C GLN A 161 -15.98 0.91 -3.95
N ASP A 162 -15.29 1.34 -2.89
CA ASP A 162 -14.38 2.48 -2.92
C ASP A 162 -13.24 2.29 -3.92
N MET A 163 -12.65 1.09 -3.98
CA MET A 163 -11.58 0.81 -4.94
C MET A 163 -12.08 0.77 -6.38
N ILE A 164 -13.29 0.25 -6.62
CA ILE A 164 -13.94 0.27 -7.93
C ILE A 164 -14.23 1.71 -8.38
N ASN A 165 -14.76 2.54 -7.49
CA ASN A 165 -15.04 3.95 -7.80
C ASN A 165 -13.75 4.73 -8.05
N SER A 166 -12.69 4.43 -7.30
CA SER A 166 -11.35 5.00 -7.51
C SER A 166 -10.78 4.67 -8.88
N ALA A 167 -10.94 3.41 -9.34
CA ALA A 167 -10.53 2.98 -10.66
C ALA A 167 -11.26 3.76 -11.78
N ARG A 168 -12.57 3.94 -11.63
CA ARG A 168 -13.42 4.68 -12.58
C ARG A 168 -13.07 6.17 -12.60
N TYR A 169 -12.91 6.78 -11.43
CA TYR A 169 -12.47 8.17 -11.28
C TYR A 169 -11.13 8.39 -11.99
N LEU A 170 -10.13 7.55 -11.71
CA LEU A 170 -8.81 7.66 -12.33
C LEU A 170 -8.88 7.50 -13.85
N LYS A 171 -9.60 6.49 -14.35
CA LYS A 171 -9.74 6.24 -15.79
C LYS A 171 -10.36 7.44 -16.52
N GLY A 172 -11.36 8.08 -15.91
CA GLY A 172 -12.07 9.25 -16.46
C GLY A 172 -11.44 10.60 -16.13
N HIS A 173 -10.30 10.63 -15.43
CA HIS A 173 -9.61 11.87 -15.09
C HIS A 173 -9.17 12.64 -16.34
N GLU A 174 -9.18 13.97 -16.32
CA GLU A 174 -8.85 14.80 -17.50
C GLU A 174 -7.44 14.56 -18.07
N LEU A 175 -6.51 14.16 -17.20
CA LEU A 175 -5.13 13.80 -17.56
C LEU A 175 -4.97 12.32 -17.96
N SER A 176 -6.03 11.52 -17.94
CA SER A 176 -6.00 10.11 -18.36
C SER A 176 -6.26 10.01 -19.86
N ASN A 177 -5.53 9.13 -20.54
CA ASN A 177 -5.79 8.79 -21.95
C ASN A 177 -6.90 7.72 -22.10
N GLY A 178 -7.57 7.36 -21.00
CA GLY A 178 -8.61 6.33 -20.95
C GLY A 178 -8.08 4.90 -20.79
N GLN A 179 -6.77 4.68 -20.76
CA GLN A 179 -6.19 3.39 -20.40
C GLN A 179 -5.96 3.31 -18.89
N LEU A 180 -6.29 2.16 -18.30
CA LEU A 180 -6.20 1.88 -16.89
C LEU A 180 -5.50 0.53 -16.66
N GLY A 181 -4.43 0.57 -15.87
CA GLY A 181 -3.87 -0.58 -15.18
C GLY A 181 -4.12 -0.50 -13.67
N ALA A 182 -4.03 -1.63 -12.99
CA ALA A 182 -4.08 -1.71 -11.53
C ALA A 182 -2.99 -2.62 -10.98
N THR A 183 -2.44 -2.26 -9.83
CA THR A 183 -1.56 -3.10 -9.04
C THR A 183 -1.85 -2.90 -7.57
N GLY A 184 -1.54 -3.90 -6.75
CA GLY A 184 -1.71 -3.80 -5.32
C GLY A 184 -1.05 -4.94 -4.59
N PHE A 185 -0.94 -4.78 -3.28
CA PHE A 185 -0.15 -5.64 -2.39
C PHE A 185 -1.04 -6.28 -1.33
N CYS A 186 -0.84 -7.57 -1.03
CA CYS A 186 -1.64 -8.29 -0.03
C CYS A 186 -3.14 -8.17 -0.35
N TRP A 187 -3.93 -7.52 0.53
CA TRP A 187 -5.34 -7.20 0.28
C TRP A 187 -5.54 -6.46 -1.05
N GLY A 188 -4.71 -5.46 -1.36
CA GLY A 188 -4.75 -4.74 -2.64
C GLY A 188 -4.39 -5.61 -3.84
N GLY A 189 -3.62 -6.68 -3.65
CA GLY A 189 -3.38 -7.69 -4.69
C GLY A 189 -4.64 -8.49 -5.00
N GLY A 190 -5.39 -8.87 -3.97
CA GLY A 190 -6.72 -9.48 -4.11
C GLY A 190 -7.71 -8.54 -4.79
N MET A 191 -7.70 -7.26 -4.39
CA MET A 191 -8.52 -6.24 -5.02
C MET A 191 -8.15 -6.01 -6.49
N THR A 192 -6.87 -6.08 -6.85
CA THR A 192 -6.43 -6.01 -8.26
C THR A 192 -7.06 -7.12 -9.10
N ASN A 193 -7.11 -8.34 -8.56
CA ASN A 193 -7.79 -9.46 -9.23
C ASN A 193 -9.30 -9.21 -9.33
N ARG A 194 -9.94 -8.70 -8.26
CA ARG A 194 -11.36 -8.35 -8.27
C ARG A 194 -11.69 -7.27 -9.30
N LEU A 195 -10.86 -6.24 -9.43
CA LEU A 195 -11.03 -5.20 -10.46
C LEU A 195 -10.99 -5.79 -11.87
N ALA A 196 -10.14 -6.78 -12.12
CA ALA A 196 -10.09 -7.45 -13.43
C ALA A 196 -11.42 -8.14 -13.76
N VAL A 197 -12.09 -8.73 -12.77
CA VAL A 197 -13.42 -9.34 -12.95
C VAL A 197 -14.51 -8.28 -13.12
N VAL A 198 -14.53 -7.25 -12.26
CA VAL A 198 -15.62 -6.26 -12.21
C VAL A 198 -15.56 -5.28 -13.39
N LEU A 199 -14.36 -4.86 -13.79
CA LEU A 199 -14.19 -3.87 -14.87
C LEU A 199 -14.09 -4.53 -16.24
N GLY A 200 -13.74 -5.81 -16.32
CA GLY A 200 -13.59 -6.52 -17.60
C GLY A 200 -12.64 -5.78 -18.54
N SER A 201 -13.11 -5.47 -19.76
CA SER A 201 -12.30 -4.77 -20.76
C SER A 201 -11.92 -3.33 -20.38
N ASP A 202 -12.54 -2.77 -19.33
CA ASP A 202 -12.18 -1.45 -18.86
C ASP A 202 -10.81 -1.40 -18.15
N LEU A 203 -10.29 -2.54 -17.70
CA LEU A 203 -8.94 -2.68 -17.12
C LEU A 203 -8.01 -3.37 -18.12
N GLN A 204 -6.98 -2.68 -18.61
CA GLN A 204 -6.06 -3.21 -19.62
C GLN A 204 -4.96 -4.10 -19.03
N ALA A 205 -4.61 -3.92 -17.75
CA ALA A 205 -3.62 -4.74 -17.06
C ALA A 205 -3.89 -4.81 -15.55
N GLY A 206 -3.72 -6.00 -14.96
CA GLY A 206 -3.71 -6.21 -13.52
C GLY A 206 -2.39 -6.88 -13.10
N VAL A 207 -1.69 -6.31 -12.11
CA VAL A 207 -0.41 -6.85 -11.59
C VAL A 207 -0.55 -7.06 -10.08
N PRO A 208 -1.12 -8.19 -9.63
CA PRO A 208 -1.34 -8.48 -8.21
C PRO A 208 -0.05 -8.96 -7.53
N PHE A 209 0.30 -8.36 -6.39
CA PHE A 209 1.41 -8.84 -5.55
C PHE A 209 0.86 -9.60 -4.35
N TYR A 210 1.10 -10.92 -4.31
CA TYR A 210 0.82 -11.83 -3.18
C TYR A 210 -0.58 -11.66 -2.56
N GLY A 211 -1.58 -11.36 -3.40
CA GLY A 211 -2.98 -11.25 -3.02
C GLY A 211 -3.75 -12.56 -3.18
N SER A 212 -4.91 -12.64 -2.55
CA SER A 212 -5.82 -13.78 -2.71
C SER A 212 -6.31 -13.88 -4.16
N ALA A 213 -6.44 -15.11 -4.64
CA ALA A 213 -7.17 -15.37 -5.88
C ALA A 213 -8.66 -15.05 -5.68
N VAL A 214 -9.34 -14.60 -6.74
CA VAL A 214 -10.81 -14.49 -6.73
C VAL A 214 -11.38 -15.90 -6.78
N SER A 215 -12.39 -16.20 -5.96
CA SER A 215 -13.13 -17.46 -6.10
C SER A 215 -13.87 -17.48 -7.44
N ALA A 216 -13.83 -18.63 -8.10
CA ALA A 216 -14.58 -18.90 -9.33
C ALA A 216 -16.10 -18.89 -9.11
#